data_AF-A0A972ZIR6-F1
#
_entry.id   AF-A0A972ZIR6-F1
#
_cell.length_a   1.000
_cell.length_b   1.000
_cell.length_c   1.000
_cell.angle_alpha   90.00
_cell.angle_beta   90.00
_cell.angle_gamma   90.00
#
_symmetry.space_group_name_H-M   'P 1'
#
loop_
_entity.id
_entity.type
_entity.pdbx_description
1 polymer ?
#
loop_
_entity_poly.entity_id
_entity_poly.type
_entity_poly.pdbx_seq_one_letter_code
_entity_poly.pdbx_strand_id
1 'polypeptide(L)' 'MNMTKYDISRGGFFAGKKTYITAITGIVGAIGAYLVGEMDLVQTFQAVWPLITVAFLRKGVADNL' A
#
# COMPACT_ATOMS: atom_id res chain seq x y z
N MET A 1 28.84 21.17 15.38
CA MET A 1 27.39 21.15 15.65
C MET A 1 26.86 19.79 15.17
N ASN A 2 26.57 18.89 16.11
CA ASN A 2 26.09 17.53 15.81
C ASN A 2 24.60 17.57 15.48
N MET A 3 24.28 17.45 14.20
CA MET A 3 22.91 17.21 13.72
C MET A 3 22.52 15.76 14.01
N THR A 4 22.21 15.48 15.28
CA THR A 4 21.49 14.27 15.65
C THR A 4 19.99 14.53 15.51
N LYS A 5 19.27 13.62 14.84
CA LYS A 5 17.80 13.46 14.84
C LYS A 5 17.15 14.53 13.96
N TYR A 6 16.47 14.22 12.86
CA TYR A 6 15.18 13.52 12.77
C TYR A 6 15.16 12.58 11.55
N ASP A 7 15.39 11.30 11.77
CA ASP A 7 15.22 10.30 10.71
C ASP A 7 13.74 9.90 10.62
N ILE A 8 13.01 10.54 9.71
CA ILE A 8 11.61 10.20 9.33
C ILE A 8 11.52 8.76 8.77
N SER A 9 12.66 8.15 8.46
CA SER A 9 12.80 6.88 7.76
C SER A 9 12.95 5.67 8.68
N ARG A 10 13.18 5.86 9.99
CA ARG A 10 13.61 4.75 10.87
C ARG A 10 12.65 4.23 11.95
N GLY A 11 11.40 4.70 12.04
CA GLY A 11 10.41 3.98 12.86
C GLY A 11 9.48 4.81 13.71
N GLY A 12 8.70 5.70 13.09
CA GLY A 12 7.46 6.19 13.72
C GLY A 12 6.31 5.19 13.53
N PHE A 13 5.18 5.38 14.20
CA PHE A 13 3.93 4.58 14.10
C PHE A 13 3.47 4.22 12.66
N PHE A 14 3.95 4.96 11.65
CA PHE A 14 3.66 4.76 10.23
C PHE A 14 4.67 3.88 9.47
N ALA A 15 5.79 3.49 10.08
CA ALA A 15 6.75 2.55 9.50
C ALA A 15 6.11 1.15 9.48
N GLY A 16 5.54 0.76 8.34
CA GLY A 16 4.66 -0.40 8.24
C GLY A 16 3.36 -0.07 7.54
N LYS A 17 2.66 0.95 8.05
CA LYS A 17 1.32 1.34 7.62
C LYS A 17 1.28 2.05 6.26
N LYS A 18 2.36 2.74 5.86
CA LYS A 18 2.42 3.48 4.57
C LYS A 18 2.12 2.59 3.36
N THR A 19 2.63 1.35 3.34
CA THR A 19 2.32 0.40 2.25
C THR A 19 0.87 -0.01 2.24
N TYR A 20 0.25 -0.22 3.41
CA TYR A 20 -1.17 -0.51 3.48
C TYR A 20 -2.02 0.68 3.04
N ILE A 21 -1.62 1.91 3.40
CA ILE A 21 -2.29 3.13 2.94
C ILE A 21 -2.23 3.23 1.41
N THR A 22 -1.06 3.04 0.80
CA THR A 22 -0.91 3.04 -0.67
C THR A 22 -1.73 1.93 -1.32
N ALA A 23 -1.74 0.72 -0.75
CA ALA A 23 -2.52 -0.40 -1.26
C ALA A 23 -4.04 -0.10 -1.19
N ILE A 24 -4.53 0.39 -0.05
CA ILE A 24 -5.95 0.74 0.13
C ILE A 24 -6.35 1.86 -0.84
N THR A 25 -5.56 2.93 -0.94
CA THR A 25 -5.84 4.03 -1.88
C THR A 25 -5.88 3.54 -3.32
N GLY A 26 -4.96 2.65 -3.72
CA GLY A 26 -4.96 2.04 -5.05
C GLY A 26 -6.19 1.17 -5.32
N ILE A 27 -6.62 0.37 -4.34
CA ILE A 27 -7.83 -0.46 -4.45
C ILE A 27 -9.08 0.40 -4.57
N VAL A 28 -9.21 1.45 -3.75
CA VAL A 28 -10.32 2.40 -3.81
C VAL A 28 -10.33 3.13 -5.17
N GLY A 29 -9.16 3.51 -5.68
CA GLY A 29 -9.03 4.12 -7.01
C GLY A 29 -9.47 3.19 -8.14
N ALA A 30 -9.05 1.92 -8.10
CA ALA A 30 -9.46 0.91 -9.10
C ALA A 30 -10.97 0.65 -9.07
N ILE A 31 -11.57 0.58 -7.88
CA ILE A 31 -13.03 0.45 -7.72
C ILE A 31 -13.74 1.71 -8.24
N GLY A 32 -13.20 2.90 -7.98
CA GLY A 32 -13.73 4.16 -8.50
C GLY A 32 -13.74 4.19 -10.03
N ALA A 33 -12.63 3.80 -10.67
CA ALA A 33 -12.51 3.71 -12.12
C ALA A 33 -13.50 2.70 -12.73
N TYR A 34 -13.74 1.58 -12.05
CA TYR A 34 -14.79 0.62 -12.45
C TYR A 34 -16.18 1.24 -12.41
N LEU A 35 -16.53 1.97 -11.34
CA LEU A 35 -17.85 2.58 -11.17
C LEU A 35 -18.14 3.70 -12.18
N VAL A 36 -17.09 4.40 -12.66
CA VAL A 36 -17.19 5.44 -13.69
C VAL A 36 -17.17 4.83 -15.11
N GLY A 37 -16.90 3.52 -15.24
CA GLY A 37 -16.86 2.81 -16.51
C GLY A 37 -15.54 2.94 -17.28
N GLU A 38 -14.48 3.44 -16.65
CA GLU A 38 -13.14 3.54 -17.25
C GLU A 38 -12.39 2.21 -17.27
N MET A 39 -12.75 1.28 -16.38
CA MET A 39 -12.16 -0.05 -16.30
C MET A 39 -13.23 -1.13 -16.29
N ASP A 40 -12.98 -2.25 -16.97
CA ASP A 40 -13.81 -3.45 -16.87
C ASP A 40 -13.45 -4.28 -15.61
N LEU A 41 -14.32 -5.22 -15.21
CA LEU A 41 -14.14 -6.13 -14.07
C LEU A 41 -12.80 -6.86 -14.12
N VAL A 42 -12.41 -7.34 -15.30
CA VAL A 42 -11.13 -8.06 -15.48
C VAL A 42 -9.95 -7.13 -15.22
N GLN A 43 -9.98 -5.91 -15.77
CA GLN A 43 -8.92 -4.92 -15.57
C GLN A 43 -8.82 -4.48 -14.11
N THR A 44 -9.97 -4.34 -13.45
CA THR A 44 -10.05 -3.98 -12.03
C THR A 44 -9.41 -5.07 -11.17
N PHE A 45 -9.68 -6.34 -11.45
CA PHE A 45 -9.04 -7.47 -10.78
C PHE A 45 -7.51 -7.49 -10.98
N GLN A 46 -7.04 -7.26 -12.21
CA GLN A 46 -5.62 -7.20 -12.52
C GLN A 46 -4.91 -6.04 -11.79
N ALA A 47 -5.60 -4.92 -11.56
CA ALA A 47 -5.06 -3.79 -10.79
C ALA A 47 -5.08 -4.04 -9.27
N VAL A 48 -6.11 -4.69 -8.74
CA VAL A 48 -6.28 -4.94 -7.30
C VAL A 48 -5.37 -6.06 -6.79
N TRP A 49 -5.17 -7.12 -7.59
CA TRP A 49 -4.36 -8.28 -7.20
C TRP A 49 -2.94 -7.93 -6.72
N PRO A 50 -2.11 -7.16 -7.46
CA PRO A 50 -0.77 -6.80 -7.00
C PRO A 50 -0.78 -5.88 -5.76
N LEU A 51 -1.81 -5.06 -5.57
CA LEU A 51 -1.95 -4.21 -4.39
C LEU A 51 -2.21 -5.03 -3.13
N ILE A 52 -3.02 -6.08 -3.25
CA ILE A 52 -3.28 -7.04 -2.18
C ILE A 52 -2.01 -7.84 -1.86
N THR A 53 -1.31 -8.37 -2.86
CA THR A 53 -0.10 -9.18 -2.62
C THR A 53 1.00 -8.37 -1.94
N VAL A 54 1.24 -7.11 -2.36
CA VAL A 54 2.22 -6.23 -1.71
C VAL A 54 1.85 -5.93 -0.26
N ALA A 55 0.55 -5.77 0.05
CA ALA A 55 0.09 -5.59 1.43
C ALA A 55 0.31 -6.85 2.29
N PHE A 56 -0.01 -8.04 1.77
CA PHE A 56 0.16 -9.30 2.49
C PHE A 56 1.62 -9.75 2.63
N LEU A 57 2.45 -9.56 1.61
CA LEU A 57 3.88 -9.85 1.66
C LEU A 57 4.58 -9.05 2.74
N ARG A 58 4.17 -7.78 2.95
CA ARG A 58 4.71 -6.96 4.04
C ARG A 58 4.32 -7.51 5.41
N LYS A 59 3.09 -8.03 5.58
CA LYS A 59 2.67 -8.69 6.82
C LYS A 59 3.50 -9.93 7.08
N GLY A 60 3.68 -10.79 6.07
CA GLY A 60 4.45 -12.03 6.18
C GLY A 60 5.93 -11.81 6.49
N VAL A 61 6.55 -10.75 5.96
CA VAL A 61 7.95 -10.42 6.25
C VAL A 61 8.10 -9.75 7.63
N ALA A 62 7.12 -8.96 8.08
CA ALA A 62 7.17 -8.28 9.36
C ALA A 62 6.80 -9.18 10.56
N ASP A 63 5.99 -10.22 10.35
CA ASP A 63 5.60 -11.18 11.40
C ASP A 63 6.67 -12.27 11.64
N ASN A 64 7.65 -12.44 10.74
CA ASN A 64 8.72 -13.46 10.82
C ASN A 64 10.12 -12.90 11.19
N LEU A 65 10.20 -11.68 11.72
CA LEU A 65 11.41 -11.02 12.22
C LEU A 65 11.19 -10.52 13.65
#